data_AF-A0A6L6F855-F1
#
_entry.id   AF-A0A6L6F855-F1
#
_cell.length_a   1.000
_cell.length_b   1.000
_cell.length_c   1.000
_cell.angle_alpha   90.00
_cell.angle_beta   90.00
_cell.angle_gamma   90.00
#
_symmetry.space_group_name_H-M   'P 1'
#
loop_
_entity.id
_entity.type
_entity.pdbx_description
1 polymer ?
#
loop_
_entity_poly.entity_id
_entity_poly.type
_entity_poly.pdbx_seq_one_letter_code
_entity_poly.pdbx_strand_id
1 'polypeptide(L)'
;MEFKGTPAPWIISDSGHSIMDSEQFIFADVRRHAILCRWHEKGFEYWDDEGASKDIGIETKQANANLIAAAPELLKALRELIQTHEYSLRIGYERIIELGGDCDSPELMINKDSSLNKAKAAIAKALGQQ
;
A
#
# COMPACT_ATOMS: atom_id res chain seq x y z
N MET A 1 -0.61 17.20 2.02
CA MET A 1 -0.70 16.91 0.58
C MET A 1 -1.97 16.11 0.34
N GLU A 2 -2.81 16.55 -0.59
CA GLU A 2 -4.05 15.88 -0.94
C GLU A 2 -3.76 14.59 -1.72
N PHE A 3 -4.51 13.52 -1.45
CA PHE A 3 -4.39 12.25 -2.18
C PHE A 3 -4.96 12.45 -3.59
N LYS A 4 -4.15 12.21 -4.63
CA LYS A 4 -4.51 12.46 -6.03
C LYS A 4 -5.14 11.25 -6.75
N GLY A 5 -5.35 10.14 -6.05
CA GLY A 5 -5.94 8.92 -6.63
C GLY A 5 -7.47 8.98 -6.69
N THR A 6 -8.08 7.99 -7.36
CA THR A 6 -9.53 7.79 -7.36
C THR A 6 -10.06 7.74 -5.92
N PRO A 7 -11.09 8.52 -5.55
CA PRO A 7 -11.66 8.49 -4.21
C PRO A 7 -12.12 7.09 -3.79
N ALA A 8 -11.97 6.79 -2.50
CA ALA A 8 -12.54 5.60 -1.88
C ALA A 8 -14.07 5.76 -1.71
N PRO A 9 -14.84 4.67 -1.57
CA PRO A 9 -14.40 3.27 -1.56
C PRO A 9 -14.11 2.74 -2.96
N TRP A 10 -13.14 1.83 -3.06
CA TRP A 10 -12.92 1.04 -4.27
C TRP A 10 -13.62 -0.32 -4.14
N ILE A 11 -14.30 -0.74 -5.19
CA ILE A 11 -15.15 -1.93 -5.21
C ILE A 11 -14.65 -2.86 -6.31
N ILE A 12 -14.80 -4.17 -6.09
CA ILE A 12 -14.48 -5.18 -7.09
C ILE A 12 -15.74 -5.41 -7.94
N SER A 13 -15.61 -5.29 -9.26
CA SER A 13 -16.71 -5.57 -10.20
C SER A 13 -17.08 -7.04 -10.19
N ASP A 14 -18.38 -7.34 -10.26
CA ASP A 14 -18.90 -8.72 -10.34
C ASP A 14 -18.44 -9.49 -11.59
N SER A 15 -18.06 -8.78 -12.66
CA SER A 15 -17.84 -9.35 -13.99
C SER A 15 -16.39 -9.69 -14.34
N GLY A 16 -15.40 -9.34 -13.52
CA GLY A 16 -14.02 -9.39 -14.01
C GLY A 16 -12.90 -9.24 -13.01
N HIS A 17 -13.19 -9.05 -11.72
CA HIS A 17 -12.20 -8.66 -10.70
C HIS A 17 -11.48 -7.35 -11.07
N SER A 18 -12.18 -6.49 -11.82
CA SER A 18 -11.77 -5.12 -12.10
C SER A 18 -12.12 -4.26 -10.88
N ILE A 19 -11.41 -3.15 -10.72
CA ILE A 19 -11.57 -2.21 -9.62
C ILE A 19 -12.31 -0.99 -10.15
N MET A 20 -13.41 -0.65 -9.47
CA MET A 20 -14.28 0.47 -9.80
C MET A 20 -14.45 1.41 -8.60
N ASP A 21 -14.82 2.65 -8.87
CA ASP A 21 -15.22 3.60 -7.84
C ASP A 21 -16.67 3.37 -7.37
N SER A 22 -17.14 4.21 -6.45
CA SER A 22 -18.52 4.17 -5.94
C SER A 22 -19.58 4.50 -7.00
N GLU A 23 -19.18 5.13 -8.11
CA GLU A 23 -20.05 5.46 -9.25
C GLU A 23 -19.99 4.37 -10.35
N GLN A 24 -19.31 3.25 -10.07
CA GLN A 24 -19.16 2.08 -10.95
C GLN A 24 -18.29 2.32 -12.19
N PHE A 25 -17.45 3.36 -12.20
CA PHE A 25 -16.44 3.52 -13.24
C PHE A 25 -15.23 2.62 -12.97
N ILE A 26 -14.94 1.72 -13.90
CA ILE A 26 -13.75 0.87 -13.84
C ILE A 26 -12.51 1.70 -14.17
N PHE A 27 -11.51 1.69 -13.28
CA PHE A 27 -10.24 2.40 -13.49
C PHE A 27 -9.01 1.49 -13.42
N ALA A 28 -9.16 0.24 -13.00
CA ALA A 28 -8.07 -0.74 -13.01
C ALA A 28 -8.58 -2.17 -13.25
N ASP A 29 -7.78 -2.98 -13.94
CA ASP A 29 -8.06 -4.39 -14.19
C ASP A 29 -6.99 -5.29 -13.60
N VAL A 30 -7.42 -6.36 -12.93
CA VAL A 30 -6.51 -7.38 -12.40
C VAL A 30 -6.44 -8.55 -13.37
N ARG A 31 -5.24 -8.78 -13.91
CA ARG A 31 -5.00 -9.84 -14.91
C ARG A 31 -4.84 -11.21 -14.25
N ARG A 32 -5.34 -12.25 -14.93
CA ARG A 32 -5.04 -13.66 -14.64
C ARG A 32 -3.71 -14.10 -15.24
N HIS A 33 -3.25 -13.44 -16.30
CA HIS A 33 -1.95 -13.70 -16.91
C HIS A 33 -0.97 -12.62 -16.47
N ALA A 34 0.07 -13.03 -15.76
CA ALA A 34 1.21 -12.17 -15.48
C ALA A 34 2.11 -12.16 -16.72
N ILE A 35 2.29 -10.98 -17.30
CA ILE A 35 3.09 -10.78 -18.50
C ILE A 35 4.52 -10.45 -18.09
N LEU A 36 5.49 -11.12 -18.70
CA LEU A 36 6.90 -10.83 -18.49
C LEU A 36 7.22 -9.42 -18.97
N CYS A 37 7.76 -8.60 -18.06
CA CYS A 37 8.16 -7.24 -18.41
C CYS A 37 9.21 -7.28 -19.53
N ARG A 38 8.97 -6.50 -20.58
CA ARG A 38 9.82 -6.41 -21.78
C ARG A 38 10.06 -7.77 -22.44
N TRP A 39 9.02 -8.59 -22.55
CA TRP A 39 9.07 -9.89 -23.24
C TRP A 39 9.65 -9.79 -24.66
N HIS A 40 9.33 -8.73 -25.41
CA HIS A 40 9.83 -8.51 -26.78
C HIS A 40 11.35 -8.31 -26.83
N GLU A 41 11.96 -7.66 -25.83
CA GLU A 41 13.42 -7.55 -25.70
C GLU A 41 14.10 -8.87 -25.34
N LYS A 42 13.31 -9.86 -24.88
CA LYS A 42 13.78 -11.17 -24.44
C LYS A 42 13.61 -12.25 -25.52
N GLY A 43 13.27 -11.85 -26.75
CA GLY A 43 13.19 -12.74 -27.90
C GLY A 43 11.84 -13.43 -28.10
N PHE A 44 10.81 -13.03 -27.36
CA PHE A 44 9.44 -13.49 -27.59
C PHE A 44 8.76 -12.62 -28.67
N GLU A 45 7.96 -13.25 -29.54
CA GLU A 45 7.22 -12.56 -30.61
C GLU A 45 5.87 -12.05 -30.11
N TYR A 46 5.25 -12.77 -29.17
CA TYR A 46 4.00 -12.41 -28.51
C TYR A 46 4.12 -12.47 -26.98
N TRP A 47 3.24 -11.75 -26.30
CA TRP A 47 3.21 -11.74 -24.83
C TRP A 47 2.72 -13.07 -24.23
N ASP A 48 2.00 -13.87 -25.01
CA ASP A 48 1.42 -15.15 -24.61
C ASP A 48 2.24 -16.37 -25.09
N ASP A 49 3.40 -16.15 -25.70
CA ASP A 49 4.38 -17.21 -25.97
C ASP A 49 4.73 -17.95 -24.67
N GLU A 50 5.06 -19.24 -24.78
CA GLU A 50 5.48 -20.05 -23.63
C GLU A 50 6.71 -19.43 -22.95
N GLY A 51 6.56 -19.00 -21.70
CA GLY A 51 7.60 -18.29 -20.94
C GLY A 51 7.52 -16.75 -21.00
N ALA A 52 6.75 -16.17 -21.92
CA ALA A 52 6.48 -14.73 -21.98
C ALA A 52 5.34 -14.29 -21.05
N SER A 53 4.49 -15.24 -20.63
CA SER A 53 3.50 -15.05 -19.59
C SER A 53 3.34 -16.29 -18.72
N LYS A 54 2.64 -16.12 -17.60
CA LYS A 54 2.16 -17.24 -16.77
C LYS A 54 0.75 -16.98 -16.26
N ASP A 55 -0.07 -18.01 -16.24
CA ASP A 55 -1.35 -18.00 -15.55
C ASP A 55 -1.11 -18.04 -14.03
N ILE A 56 -1.62 -17.05 -13.30
CA ILE A 56 -1.53 -16.98 -11.83
C ILE A 56 -2.74 -17.61 -11.13
N GLY A 57 -3.75 -18.03 -11.89
CA GLY A 57 -4.99 -18.62 -11.38
C GLY A 57 -6.02 -17.61 -10.87
N ILE A 58 -7.26 -18.07 -10.73
CA ILE A 58 -8.41 -17.26 -10.30
C ILE A 58 -8.25 -16.79 -8.84
N GLU A 59 -7.80 -17.67 -7.96
CA GLU A 59 -7.62 -17.36 -6.53
C GLU A 59 -6.61 -16.25 -6.32
N THR A 60 -5.44 -16.32 -6.97
CA THR A 60 -4.42 -15.26 -6.90
C THR A 60 -4.92 -13.95 -7.50
N LYS A 61 -5.64 -14.02 -8.63
CA LYS A 61 -6.28 -12.85 -9.23
C LYS A 61 -7.27 -12.18 -8.25
N GLN A 62 -8.10 -12.96 -7.55
CA GLN A 62 -9.02 -12.45 -6.54
C GLN A 62 -8.32 -11.86 -5.32
N ALA A 63 -7.28 -12.53 -4.81
CA ALA A 63 -6.48 -11.99 -3.71
C ALA A 63 -5.86 -10.64 -4.07
N ASN A 64 -5.32 -10.50 -5.28
CA ASN A 64 -4.77 -9.23 -5.77
C ASN A 64 -5.85 -8.15 -5.91
N ALA A 65 -7.04 -8.49 -6.43
CA ALA A 65 -8.16 -7.55 -6.53
C ALA A 65 -8.63 -7.06 -5.16
N ASN A 66 -8.75 -7.97 -4.18
CA ASN A 66 -9.07 -7.62 -2.79
C ASN A 66 -8.05 -6.66 -2.20
N LEU A 67 -6.76 -6.92 -2.40
CA LEU A 67 -5.69 -6.05 -1.89
C LEU A 67 -5.71 -4.67 -2.54
N ILE A 68 -5.92 -4.59 -3.85
CA ILE A 68 -6.01 -3.30 -4.55
C ILE A 68 -7.24 -2.54 -4.07
N ALA A 69 -8.42 -3.17 -4.02
CA ALA A 69 -9.65 -2.53 -3.57
C ALA A 69 -9.54 -1.99 -2.13
N ALA A 70 -8.82 -2.67 -1.25
CA ALA A 70 -8.59 -2.21 0.14
C ALA A 70 -7.48 -1.16 0.28
N ALA A 71 -6.76 -0.82 -0.79
CA ALA A 71 -5.58 0.04 -0.70
C ALA A 71 -5.86 1.44 -0.09
N PRO A 72 -6.98 2.13 -0.41
CA PRO A 72 -7.29 3.42 0.20
C PRO A 72 -7.50 3.33 1.72
N GLU A 73 -8.23 2.32 2.18
CA GLU A 73 -8.51 2.08 3.60
C GLU A 73 -7.24 1.66 4.35
N LEU A 74 -6.41 0.81 3.75
CA LEU A 74 -5.11 0.44 4.30
C LEU A 74 -4.17 1.64 4.42
N LEU A 75 -4.14 2.52 3.41
CA LEU A 75 -3.35 3.76 3.45
C LEU A 75 -3.83 4.68 4.56
N LYS A 76 -5.14 4.86 4.72
CA LYS A 76 -5.73 5.66 5.80
C LYS A 76 -5.37 5.08 7.17
N ALA A 77 -5.62 3.79 7.39
CA ALA A 77 -5.32 3.11 8.65
C ALA A 77 -3.84 3.19 9.01
N LEU A 78 -2.93 3.02 8.05
CA LEU A 78 -1.49 3.13 8.29
C LEU A 78 -1.07 4.55 8.72
N ARG A 79 -1.68 5.59 8.14
CA ARG A 79 -1.44 6.98 8.55
C ARG A 79 -1.91 7.24 9.98
N GLU A 80 -3.10 6.77 10.33
CA GLU A 80 -3.67 6.89 11.68
C GLU A 80 -2.83 6.13 12.72
N LEU A 81 -2.33 4.94 12.36
CA LEU A 81 -1.42 4.16 13.21
C LEU A 81 -0.10 4.88 13.48
N ILE A 82 0.53 5.48 12.47
CA ILE A 82 1.75 6.29 12.65
C ILE A 82 1.48 7.47 13.57
N GLN A 83 0.39 8.21 13.34
CA GLN A 83 0.03 9.38 14.16
C GLN A 83 -0.18 8.98 15.62
N THR A 84 -0.90 7.88 15.84
CA THR A 84 -1.17 7.34 17.18
C THR A 84 0.13 6.91 17.87
N HIS A 85 1.01 6.20 17.15
CA HIS A 85 2.27 5.72 17.71
C HIS A 85 3.22 6.87 18.06
N GLU A 86 3.36 7.87 17.18
CA GLU A 86 4.14 9.08 17.50
C GLU A 86 3.56 9.86 18.70
N TYR A 87 2.23 9.93 18.81
CA TYR A 87 1.56 10.56 19.95
C TYR A 87 1.84 9.80 21.25
N SER A 88 1.73 8.47 21.24
CA SER A 88 2.03 7.63 22.40
C SER A 88 3.48 7.78 22.88
N LEU A 89 4.44 7.91 21.96
CA LEU A 89 5.84 8.18 22.31
C LEU A 89 6.01 9.53 23.02
N ARG A 90 5.31 10.57 22.57
CA ARG A 90 5.36 11.91 23.18
C ARG A 90 4.74 11.92 24.58
N ILE A 91 3.55 11.35 24.74
CA ILE A 91 2.88 11.25 26.05
C ILE A 91 3.69 10.38 27.02
N GLY A 92 4.26 9.28 26.54
CA GLY A 92 5.13 8.42 27.34
C GLY A 92 6.36 9.17 27.86
N TYR A 93 7.02 9.93 26.99
CA TYR A 93 8.13 10.80 27.37
C TYR A 93 7.72 11.82 28.45
N GLU A 94 6.64 12.57 28.24
CA GLU A 94 6.15 13.56 29.22
C GLU A 94 5.92 12.91 30.58
N ARG A 95 5.28 11.74 30.60
CA ARG A 95 5.00 11.02 31.84
C ARG A 95 6.25 10.52 32.55
N ILE A 96 7.26 10.06 31.81
CA ILE A 96 8.54 9.61 32.39
C ILE A 96 9.26 10.78 33.05
N ILE A 97 9.34 11.93 32.36
CA ILE A 97 9.98 13.14 32.88
C ILE A 97 9.24 13.67 34.13
N GLU A 98 7.91 13.70 34.11
CA GLU A 98 7.09 14.10 35.28
C GLU A 98 7.37 13.26 36.53
N LEU A 99 7.68 11.98 36.36
CA LEU A 99 7.98 11.05 37.45
C LEU A 99 9.46 11.05 37.87
N GLY A 100 10.27 11.95 37.30
CA GLY A 100 11.71 12.06 37.57
C GLY A 100 12.56 10.99 36.90
N GLY A 101 12.03 10.31 35.88
CA GLY A 101 12.80 9.39 35.03
C GLY A 101 13.58 10.12 33.94
N ASP A 102 14.42 9.36 33.23
CA ASP A 102 15.20 9.82 32.07
C ASP A 102 14.96 8.90 30.88
N CYS A 103 14.84 9.46 29.70
CA CYS A 103 14.67 8.74 28.44
C CYS A 103 15.07 9.61 27.24
N ASP A 104 15.34 8.95 26.10
CA ASP A 104 15.59 9.64 24.83
C ASP A 104 14.41 10.59 24.48
N SER A 105 14.70 11.73 23.84
CA SER A 105 13.66 12.64 23.34
C SER A 105 12.71 11.93 22.35
N PRO A 106 11.43 12.35 22.25
CA PRO A 106 10.47 11.76 21.31
C PRO A 106 10.98 11.74 19.86
N GLU A 107 11.64 12.81 19.41
CA GLU A 107 12.18 12.92 18.05
C GLU A 107 13.26 11.86 17.80
N LEU A 108 14.14 11.63 18.77
CA LEU A 108 15.19 10.61 18.67
C LEU A 108 14.58 9.20 18.66
N MET A 109 13.58 8.94 19.52
CA MET A 109 12.85 7.67 19.54
C MET A 109 12.13 7.40 18.22
N ILE A 110 11.39 8.39 17.69
CA ILE A 110 10.67 8.32 16.42
C ILE A 110 11.62 8.07 15.25
N ASN A 111 12.75 8.77 15.19
CA ASN A 111 13.72 8.64 14.10
C ASN A 111 14.45 7.29 14.12
N LYS A 112 14.70 6.73 15.31
CA LYS A 112 15.33 5.41 15.47
C LYS A 112 14.35 4.24 15.34
N ASP A 113 13.04 4.48 15.39
CA ASP A 113 12.03 3.42 15.28
C ASP A 113 11.97 2.87 13.85
N SER A 114 12.50 1.66 13.68
CA SER A 114 12.54 0.97 12.39
C SER A 114 11.16 0.67 11.79
N SER A 115 10.14 0.48 12.64
CA SER A 115 8.77 0.19 12.21
C SER A 115 8.10 1.45 11.68
N LEU A 116 8.27 2.59 12.37
CA LEU A 116 7.81 3.89 11.88
C LEU A 116 8.47 4.23 10.54
N ASN A 117 9.78 4.03 10.42
CA ASN A 117 10.50 4.31 9.18
C ASN A 117 10.00 3.46 8.01
N LYS A 118 9.74 2.16 8.23
CA LYS A 118 9.14 1.28 7.21
C LYS A 118 7.72 1.73 6.82
N ALA A 119 6.89 2.10 7.79
CA ALA A 119 5.53 2.57 7.55
C ALA A 119 5.52 3.90 6.76
N LYS A 120 6.38 4.85 7.15
CA LYS A 120 6.57 6.12 6.43
C LYS A 120 7.04 5.89 4.98
N ALA A 121 7.97 4.97 4.77
CA ALA A 121 8.43 4.60 3.43
C ALA A 121 7.32 3.96 2.57
N ALA A 122 6.47 3.13 3.16
CA ALA A 122 5.32 2.54 2.47
C ALA A 122 4.29 3.62 2.05
N ILE A 123 4.03 4.60 2.92
CA ILE A 123 3.18 5.75 2.59
C ILE A 123 3.80 6.60 1.49
N ALA A 124 5.09 6.92 1.58
CA ALA A 124 5.80 7.68 0.54
C ALA A 124 5.70 6.97 -0.82
N LYS A 125 5.82 5.64 -0.84
CA LYS A 125 5.57 4.81 -2.03
C LYS A 125 4.16 4.99 -2.57
N ALA A 126 3.15 4.84 -1.72
CA ALA A 126 1.74 4.96 -2.11
C ALA A 126 1.39 6.38 -2.62
N LEU A 127 2.08 7.41 -2.14
CA LEU A 127 1.90 8.80 -2.58
C LEU A 127 2.77 9.20 -3.78
N GLY A 128 3.60 8.29 -4.31
CA GLY A 128 4.51 8.58 -5.42
C GLY A 128 5.63 9.57 -5.06
N GLN A 129 6.11 9.54 -3.81
CA GLN A 129 7.12 10.45 -3.25
C GLN A 129 8.50 9.77 -3.07
N GLN A 130 8.75 8.66 -3.79
CA GLN A 130 10.02 7.92 -3.70
C GLN A 130 11.13 8.55 -4.51
#